data_AF-A0A6A7RQY9-F1
#
_entry.id   AF-A0A6A7RQY9-F1
#
_cell.length_a   1.000
_cell.length_b   1.000
_cell.length_c   1.000
_cell.angle_alpha   90.00
_cell.angle_beta   90.00
_cell.angle_gamma   90.00
#
_symmetry.space_group_name_H-M   'P 1'
#
loop_
_entity.id
_entity.type
_entity.pdbx_description
1 polymer ?
#
loop_
_entity_poly.entity_id
_entity_poly.type
_entity_poly.pdbx_seq_one_letter_code
_entity_poly.pdbx_strand_id
1 'polypeptide(L)' 'MAGLDETTKIPTEIKLHQKSRILELVFPDDERFELSYEFLRVFTPSAEARGHGPGQEVLQVGKREVGIERIEAVGNYAIR' A
#
# COMPACT_ATOMS: atom_id res chain seq x y z
N MET A 1 8.94 13.93 5.59
CA MET A 1 7.68 14.21 4.89
C MET A 1 7.60 13.31 3.67
N ALA A 2 6.40 12.88 3.25
CA ALA A 2 6.18 11.82 2.26
C ALA A 2 6.64 12.12 0.81
N GLY A 3 7.50 13.13 0.61
CA GLY A 3 8.00 13.50 -0.71
C GLY A 3 6.97 14.10 -1.66
N LEU A 4 5.79 14.47 -1.16
CA LEU A 4 4.73 15.09 -1.96
C LEU A 4 5.10 16.52 -2.35
N ASP A 5 4.75 16.89 -3.58
CA ASP A 5 4.84 18.24 -4.13
C ASP A 5 3.50 18.69 -4.74
N GLU A 6 3.45 19.91 -5.27
CA GLU A 6 2.24 20.50 -5.87
C GLU A 6 1.73 19.75 -7.10
N THR A 7 2.56 18.89 -7.71
CA THR A 7 2.21 18.11 -8.91
C THR A 7 1.77 16.69 -8.58
N THR A 8 1.85 16.28 -7.32
CA THR A 8 1.52 14.92 -6.92
C THR A 8 0.01 14.66 -7.04
N LYS A 9 -0.36 13.69 -7.88
CA LYS A 9 -1.76 13.27 -8.05
C LYS A 9 -2.26 12.58 -6.77
N ILE A 10 -3.40 13.04 -6.25
CA ILE A 10 -4.10 12.42 -5.12
C ILE A 10 -5.18 11.49 -5.68
N PRO A 11 -5.32 10.24 -5.22
CA PRO A 11 -6.37 9.36 -5.69
C PRO A 11 -7.76 9.93 -5.39
N THR A 12 -8.65 9.85 -6.38
CA THR A 12 -10.06 10.25 -6.28
C THR A 12 -10.92 9.14 -5.68
N GLU A 13 -10.54 7.87 -5.89
CA GLU A 13 -11.22 6.71 -5.30
C GLU A 13 -10.22 5.68 -4.78
N ILE A 14 -10.58 5.05 -3.67
CA ILE A 14 -9.84 3.93 -3.07
C ILE A 14 -10.88 2.82 -2.82
N LYS A 15 -10.75 1.68 -3.48
CA LYS A 15 -11.67 0.55 -3.35
C LYS A 15 -10.96 -0.68 -2.81
N LEU A 16 -11.60 -1.29 -1.81
CA LEU A 16 -11.09 -2.47 -1.13
C LEU A 16 -11.86 -3.72 -1.59
N HIS A 17 -11.30 -4.45 -2.56
CA HIS A 17 -11.90 -5.67 -3.11
C HIS A 17 -11.54 -6.88 -2.26
N GLN A 18 -12.34 -7.14 -1.22
CA GLN A 18 -12.01 -8.17 -0.22
C GLN A 18 -11.93 -9.60 -0.79
N LYS A 19 -12.82 -9.97 -1.72
CA LYS A 19 -12.86 -11.33 -2.29
C LYS A 19 -11.66 -11.63 -3.18
N SER A 20 -11.25 -10.66 -4.01
CA SER A 20 -10.08 -10.79 -4.90
C SER A 20 -8.77 -10.39 -4.22
N ARG A 21 -8.82 -9.78 -3.03
CA ARG A 21 -7.67 -9.27 -2.26
C ARG A 21 -6.84 -8.24 -3.04
N ILE A 22 -7.56 -7.26 -3.60
CA ILE A 22 -7.01 -6.16 -4.38
C ILE A 22 -7.41 -4.82 -3.75
N LEU A 23 -6.44 -3.92 -3.62
CA LEU A 23 -6.67 -2.50 -3.39
C LEU A 23 -6.61 -1.80 -4.75
N GLU A 24 -7.73 -1.22 -5.18
CA GLU A 24 -7.80 -0.41 -6.40
C GLU A 24 -7.69 1.07 -6.03
N LEU A 25 -6.79 1.77 -6.72
CA LEU A 25 -6.59 3.21 -6.62
C LEU A 25 -6.97 3.83 -7.96
N VAL A 26 -7.85 4.83 -7.93
CA VAL A 26 -8.21 5.63 -9.11
C VAL A 26 -7.68 7.04 -8.89
N PHE A 27 -6.95 7.56 -9.87
CA PHE A 27 -6.38 8.90 -9.87
C PHE A 27 -7.14 9.81 -10.83
N PRO A 28 -6.91 11.14 -10.78
CA PRO A 28 -7.34 12.06 -11.82
C PRO A 28 -6.91 11.53 -13.20
N ASP A 29 -7.76 11.75 -14.20
CA ASP A 29 -7.63 11.22 -15.57
C ASP A 29 -8.00 9.72 -15.73
N ASP A 30 -8.68 9.13 -14.74
CA ASP A 30 -9.15 7.73 -14.73
C ASP A 30 -7.99 6.71 -14.84
N GLU A 31 -6.79 7.11 -14.40
CA GLU A 31 -5.68 6.19 -14.20
C GLU A 31 -5.98 5.24 -13.04
N ARG A 32 -5.87 3.93 -13.29
CA ARG A 32 -6.24 2.88 -12.34
C ARG A 32 -5.08 1.96 -12.04
N PHE A 33 -4.88 1.70 -10.76
CA PHE A 33 -3.85 0.80 -10.26
C PHE A 33 -4.44 -0.22 -9.32
N GLU A 34 -4.10 -1.48 -9.53
CA GLU A 34 -4.52 -2.60 -8.68
C GLU A 34 -3.31 -3.17 -7.95
N LEU A 35 -3.36 -3.13 -6.62
CA LEU A 35 -2.31 -3.63 -5.75
C LEU A 35 -2.84 -4.83 -4.97
N SER A 36 -2.21 -6.00 -5.10
CA SER A 36 -2.60 -7.16 -4.31
C SER A 36 -2.24 -6.97 -2.84
N TYR A 37 -3.05 -7.57 -1.95
CA TYR A 37 -2.75 -7.51 -0.51
C TYR A 37 -1.42 -8.16 -0.18
N GLU A 38 -1.05 -9.23 -0.91
CA GLU A 38 0.25 -9.86 -0.80
C GLU A 38 1.37 -8.86 -1.14
N PHE A 39 1.26 -8.13 -2.25
CA PHE A 39 2.23 -7.12 -2.62
C PHE A 39 2.38 -6.07 -1.51
N LEU A 40 1.28 -5.52 -1.01
CA LEU A 40 1.29 -4.53 0.07
C LEU A 40 1.96 -5.07 1.34
N ARG A 41 1.70 -6.34 1.71
CA ARG A 41 2.27 -6.94 2.92
C ARG A 41 3.74 -7.31 2.76
N VAL A 42 4.15 -7.79 1.59
CA VAL A 42 5.54 -8.19 1.29
C VAL A 42 6.44 -6.97 1.20
N PHE A 43 5.98 -5.89 0.55
CA PHE A 43 6.73 -4.64 0.38
C PHE A 43 6.47 -3.61 1.49
N THR A 44 6.01 -4.07 2.66
CA THR A 44 5.69 -3.17 3.79
C THR A 44 6.89 -2.30 4.19
N PRO A 45 6.66 -1.03 4.60
CA PRO A 45 7.71 -0.18 5.14
C PRO A 45 8.09 -0.49 6.60
N SER A 46 7.44 -1.48 7.23
CA SER A 46 7.71 -1.85 8.63
C SER A 46 9.17 -2.25 8.87
N ALA A 47 9.69 -1.87 10.04
CA ALA A 47 11.02 -2.28 10.51
C ALA A 47 11.15 -3.81 10.61
N GLU A 48 10.06 -4.54 10.86
CA GLU A 48 10.08 -6.01 10.87
C GLU A 48 10.48 -6.61 9.52
N ALA A 49 10.19 -5.93 8.41
CA ALA A 49 10.54 -6.39 7.06
C ALA A 49 11.82 -5.73 6.53
N ARG A 50 12.03 -4.43 6.80
CA ARG A 50 13.20 -3.69 6.30
C ARG A 50 14.44 -3.78 7.20
N GLY A 51 14.25 -4.18 8.46
CA GLY A 51 15.27 -4.03 9.49
C GLY A 51 15.59 -2.56 9.79
N HIS A 52 16.64 -2.33 10.58
CA HIS A 52 17.08 -1.01 11.01
C HIS A 52 18.30 -0.48 10.22
N GLY A 53 18.80 -1.24 9.24
CA GLY A 53 19.92 -0.85 8.40
C GLY A 53 20.03 -1.71 7.13
N PRO A 54 20.87 -1.30 6.16
CA PRO A 54 21.04 -2.03 4.90
C PRO A 54 21.44 -3.49 5.12
N GLY A 55 20.80 -4.42 4.40
CA GLY A 55 21.07 -5.86 4.50
C GLY A 55 20.37 -6.55 5.67
N GLN A 56 19.56 -5.81 6.45
CA GLN A 56 18.71 -6.39 7.49
C GLN A 56 17.29 -6.70 6.98
N GLU A 57 17.03 -6.50 5.68
CA GLU A 57 15.75 -6.86 5.08
C GLU A 57 15.50 -8.37 5.14
N VAL A 58 14.28 -8.72 5.54
CA VAL A 58 13.82 -10.11 5.60
C VAL A 58 12.75 -10.32 4.55
N LEU A 59 13.00 -11.22 3.60
CA LEU A 59 12.00 -11.62 2.61
C LEU A 59 10.76 -12.16 3.31
N GLN A 60 9.63 -11.49 3.08
CA GLN A 60 8.34 -11.93 3.60
C GLN A 60 7.79 -13.04 2.70
N VAL A 61 7.54 -14.21 3.27
CA VAL A 61 6.97 -15.37 2.57
C VAL A 61 5.62 -15.78 3.15
N GLY A 62 4.84 -16.55 2.38
CA GLY A 62 3.55 -17.08 2.83
C GLY A 62 2.46 -16.03 3.01
N LYS A 63 2.50 -14.92 2.26
CA LYS A 63 1.57 -13.79 2.39
C LYS A 63 0.44 -13.76 1.35
N ARG A 64 0.39 -14.75 0.45
CA ARG A 64 -0.63 -14.88 -0.61
C ARG A 64 -2.08 -14.76 -0.15
N GLU A 65 -2.39 -15.30 1.03
CA GLU A 65 -3.75 -15.36 1.57
C GLU A 65 -4.02 -14.27 2.63
N VAL A 66 -3.13 -13.28 2.77
CA VAL A 66 -3.31 -12.20 3.75
C VAL A 66 -4.55 -11.36 3.45
N GLY A 67 -5.28 -10.98 4.50
CA GLY A 67 -6.42 -10.06 4.44
C GLY A 67 -6.05 -8.66 4.94
N ILE A 68 -6.89 -7.68 4.61
CA ILE A 68 -6.88 -6.35 5.24
C ILE A 68 -8.09 -6.29 6.16
N GLU A 69 -7.86 -6.14 7.46
CA GLU A 69 -8.93 -6.06 8.48
C GLU A 69 -9.59 -4.69 8.50
N ARG A 70 -8.79 -3.63 8.37
CA ARG A 70 -9.23 -2.24 8.37
C ARG A 70 -8.31 -1.38 7.52
N ILE A 71 -8.85 -0.26 7.06
CA ILE A 71 -8.13 0.76 6.32
C ILE A 71 -8.49 2.12 6.89
N GLU A 72 -7.49 2.94 7.20
CA GLU A 72 -7.67 4.25 7.82
C GLU A 72 -6.85 5.30 7.06
N ALA A 73 -7.45 6.46 6.79
CA ALA A 73 -6.71 7.58 6.25
C ALA A 73 -5.73 8.14 7.29
N VAL A 74 -4.51 8.42 6.85
CA VAL A 74 -3.49 9.12 7.65
C VAL A 74 -3.22 10.46 6.98
N GLY A 75 -4.00 11.47 7.38
CA GLY A 75 -4.01 12.77 6.72
C GLY A 75 -4.43 12.64 5.25
N ASN A 76 -3.82 13.47 4.38
CA ASN A 76 -4.09 13.49 2.94
C ASN A 76 -2.99 12.80 2.10
N TYR A 77 -2.10 12.04 2.74
CA TYR A 77 -0.87 11.56 2.09
C TYR A 77 -0.62 10.06 2.25
N ALA A 78 -1.38 9.38 3.11
CA ALA A 78 -1.14 7.98 3.40
C ALA A 78 -2.41 7.27 3.88
N ILE A 79 -2.31 5.95 3.86
CA ILE A 79 -3.32 5.02 4.34
C ILE A 79 -2.61 4.01 5.25
N ARG A 80 -3.29 3.59 6.33
CA ARG A 80 -2.82 2.59 7.28
C ARG A 80 -3.77 1.40 7.37
#